data_AF-A0A1T5PD54-F1
#
_entry.id   AF-A0A1T5PD54-F1
#
_cell.length_a   1.000
_cell.length_b   1.000
_cell.length_c   1.000
_cell.angle_alpha   90.00
_cell.angle_beta   90.00
_cell.angle_gamma   90.00
#
_symmetry.space_group_name_H-M   'P 1'
#
loop_
_entity.id
_entity.type
_entity.pdbx_description
1 polymer ?
#
loop_
_entity_poly.entity_id
_entity_poly.type
_entity_poly.pdbx_seq_one_letter_code
_entity_poly.pdbx_strand_id
1 'polypeptide(L)'
;MKRTILAALLAVIPACLFAQDGDVNFSAAFKKENDKKSRIEINEVKELIHIMIAITPTGLGNEDMVQLKGPYYQDVLKQFAPYGKEPVIATFDSLLQKSPLHYIFLTGNAIAYDFEKDQLLPNNVFLLPADEVAGTKITVNPITTYKTSIEDFAKKSGFREFYAAHAAYYQGIVSDYEKNANLDKQWKWLEANFNTHINSYQILCSPLINGLNYTLSFKKNDFEMIQMVLPPIDHNDAWSAKYTEAFNTRGMFTEIDHNYVRKPGDQSEKKINEALKNRSKWVDTTMEGTAYYPTPVKVFNEYMTFGVFILYCEEVYKNDPATLKEIYTDVNEVMSKQRGFIKMKEFTDCLIKLRKAQPRKKIDELYPALLNWCMKQ
;
A
#
# COMPACT_ATOMS: atom_id res chain seq x y z
N MET A 1 22.38 5.86 28.37
CA MET A 1 21.11 6.11 27.64
C MET A 1 20.33 4.82 27.62
N LYS A 2 19.11 4.84 28.17
CA LYS A 2 18.31 3.66 28.47
C LYS A 2 17.90 2.95 27.18
N ARG A 3 18.24 1.67 27.07
CA ARG A 3 17.68 0.73 26.10
C ARG A 3 16.18 0.59 26.41
N THR A 4 15.34 1.26 25.64
CA THR A 4 13.91 0.96 25.62
C THR A 4 13.72 -0.25 24.71
N ILE A 5 13.15 -1.30 25.29
CA ILE A 5 12.69 -2.51 24.62
C ILE A 5 11.60 -2.08 23.64
N LEU A 6 11.94 -1.98 22.35
CA LEU A 6 10.98 -1.90 21.25
C LEU A 6 11.02 -3.23 20.49
N ALA A 7 10.75 -4.31 21.21
CA ALA A 7 10.35 -5.59 20.63
C ALA A 7 8.83 -5.70 20.73
N ALA A 8 8.13 -4.75 20.12
CA ALA A 8 6.76 -4.92 19.68
C ALA A 8 6.88 -4.92 18.16
N LEU A 9 6.53 -6.05 17.53
CA LEU A 9 6.47 -6.20 16.09
C LEU A 9 5.75 -4.97 15.51
N LEU A 10 6.55 -4.16 14.81
CA LEU A 10 6.13 -3.12 13.90
C LEU A 10 5.34 -3.78 12.78
N ALA A 11 4.07 -4.11 13.04
CA ALA A 11 3.05 -3.83 12.05
C ALA A 11 2.87 -2.31 12.09
N VAL A 12 3.81 -1.58 11.46
CA VAL A 12 3.57 -0.18 11.08
C VAL A 12 2.26 -0.23 10.34
N ILE A 13 1.24 0.35 10.96
CA ILE A 13 -0.03 0.61 10.29
C ILE A 13 0.36 1.41 9.06
N PRO A 14 0.12 0.90 7.83
CA PRO A 14 0.21 1.75 6.66
C PRO A 14 -0.60 3.01 6.97
N ALA A 15 0.08 4.14 7.09
CA ALA A 15 -0.60 5.38 6.78
C ALA A 15 -0.86 5.28 5.28
N CYS A 16 -1.94 4.62 4.86
CA CYS A 16 -2.37 4.58 3.47
C CYS A 16 -2.69 6.02 3.07
N LEU A 17 -1.66 6.75 2.67
CA LEU A 17 -1.76 8.07 2.11
C LEU A 17 -2.24 7.85 0.68
N PHE A 18 -3.55 8.01 0.49
CA PHE A 18 -4.13 8.02 -0.84
C PHE A 18 -3.74 9.32 -1.52
N ALA A 19 -2.99 9.25 -2.61
CA ALA A 19 -2.96 10.34 -3.57
C ALA A 19 -4.13 10.16 -4.54
N GLN A 20 -4.84 11.24 -4.86
CA GLN A 20 -6.04 11.21 -5.69
C GLN A 20 -5.82 11.85 -7.06
N ASP A 21 -6.36 11.20 -8.09
CA ASP A 21 -6.64 11.74 -9.43
C ASP A 21 -5.47 12.39 -10.20
N GLY A 22 -4.24 11.95 -9.91
CA GLY A 22 -3.04 12.39 -10.62
C GLY A 22 -3.22 12.38 -12.15
N ASP A 23 -2.54 13.30 -12.83
CA ASP A 23 -2.80 13.54 -14.25
C ASP A 23 -2.35 12.35 -15.13
N VAL A 24 -3.32 11.69 -15.75
CA VAL A 24 -3.14 10.50 -16.59
C VAL A 24 -3.80 10.61 -17.96
N ASN A 25 -3.19 9.91 -18.92
CA ASN A 25 -3.63 9.78 -20.30
C ASN A 25 -3.74 8.29 -20.71
N PHE A 26 -4.87 7.67 -20.33
CA PHE A 26 -5.17 6.29 -20.71
C PHE A 26 -5.65 6.19 -22.16
N SER A 27 -4.69 6.01 -23.08
CA SER A 27 -4.96 5.73 -24.49
C SER A 27 -5.73 4.42 -24.68
N ALA A 28 -6.40 4.25 -25.83
CA ALA A 28 -7.10 3.00 -26.14
C ALA A 28 -6.16 1.77 -26.15
N ALA A 29 -4.91 1.95 -26.60
CA ALA A 29 -3.89 0.91 -26.57
C ALA A 29 -3.52 0.55 -25.12
N PHE A 30 -3.29 1.54 -24.26
CA PHE A 30 -2.98 1.32 -22.85
C PHE A 30 -4.11 0.57 -22.14
N LYS A 31 -5.36 1.00 -22.35
CA LYS A 31 -6.54 0.32 -21.77
C LYS A 31 -6.62 -1.13 -22.22
N LYS A 32 -6.48 -1.40 -23.52
CA LYS A 32 -6.49 -2.77 -24.07
C LYS A 32 -5.37 -3.64 -23.48
N GLU A 33 -4.21 -3.05 -23.24
CA GLU A 33 -3.07 -3.77 -22.69
C GLU A 33 -3.23 -4.09 -21.20
N ASN A 34 -3.91 -3.25 -20.42
CA ASN A 34 -3.95 -3.35 -18.96
C ASN A 34 -5.32 -3.77 -18.38
N ASP A 35 -6.41 -3.72 -19.16
CA ASP A 35 -7.74 -4.14 -18.70
C ASP A 35 -7.74 -5.61 -18.24
N LYS A 36 -8.29 -5.84 -17.04
CA LYS A 36 -8.35 -7.14 -16.37
C LYS A 36 -6.98 -7.77 -16.12
N LYS A 37 -5.93 -6.95 -16.05
CA LYS A 37 -4.59 -7.40 -15.70
C LYS A 37 -4.13 -6.75 -14.41
N SER A 38 -3.40 -7.56 -13.65
CA SER A 38 -2.60 -7.09 -12.53
C SER A 38 -1.12 -7.28 -12.89
N ARG A 39 -0.26 -6.39 -12.42
CA ARG A 39 1.20 -6.49 -12.63
C ARG A 39 1.96 -6.13 -11.37
N ILE A 40 3.11 -6.77 -11.17
CA ILE A 40 4.06 -6.44 -10.11
C ILE A 40 5.37 -6.12 -10.81
N GLU A 41 5.97 -4.97 -10.51
CA GLU A 41 7.26 -4.61 -11.06
C GLU A 41 8.09 -3.81 -10.07
N ILE A 42 9.40 -3.89 -10.24
CA ILE A 42 10.33 -2.90 -9.75
C ILE A 42 10.55 -1.99 -10.96
N ASN A 43 10.17 -0.71 -10.86
CA ASN A 43 10.29 0.24 -11.95
C ASN A 43 11.68 0.91 -11.90
N GLU A 44 12.39 0.98 -13.02
CA GLU A 44 13.80 1.43 -13.09
C GLU A 44 13.98 2.87 -12.56
N VAL A 45 13.19 3.84 -13.05
CA VAL A 45 13.30 5.23 -12.60
C VAL A 45 12.88 5.37 -11.14
N LYS A 46 11.82 4.66 -10.73
CA LYS A 46 11.38 4.66 -9.32
C LYS A 46 12.44 4.08 -8.38
N GLU A 47 13.11 3.01 -8.77
CA GLU A 47 14.19 2.41 -7.99
C GLU A 47 15.38 3.36 -7.85
N LEU A 48 15.76 4.08 -8.91
CA LEU A 48 16.75 5.14 -8.83
C LEU A 48 16.38 6.18 -7.77
N ILE A 49 15.14 6.66 -7.77
CA ILE A 49 14.69 7.66 -6.79
C ILE A 49 14.73 7.11 -5.35
N HIS A 50 14.35 5.84 -5.13
CA HIS A 50 14.50 5.21 -3.81
C HIS A 50 15.97 5.12 -3.37
N ILE A 51 16.89 4.74 -4.28
CA ILE A 51 18.33 4.69 -3.99
C ILE A 51 18.87 6.08 -3.65
N MET A 52 18.52 7.11 -4.43
CA MET A 52 18.92 8.49 -4.17
C MET A 52 18.45 8.95 -2.79
N ILE A 53 17.21 8.64 -2.41
CA ILE A 53 16.66 8.92 -1.07
C ILE A 53 17.43 8.14 0.00
N ALA A 54 17.70 6.85 -0.20
CA ALA A 54 18.35 5.97 0.77
C ALA A 54 19.77 6.41 1.17
N ILE A 55 20.44 7.17 0.31
CA ILE A 55 21.79 7.72 0.57
C ILE A 55 21.78 9.20 1.03
N THR A 56 20.61 9.83 1.14
CA THR A 56 20.52 11.16 1.77
C THR A 56 20.80 11.08 3.27
N PRO A 57 21.29 12.16 3.92
CA PRO A 57 21.35 12.23 5.38
C PRO A 57 20.05 11.86 6.09
N THR A 58 18.89 12.23 5.56
CA THR A 58 17.57 11.90 6.12
C THR A 58 17.20 10.43 5.94
N GLY A 59 17.56 9.82 4.80
CA GLY A 59 17.32 8.40 4.54
C GLY A 59 18.25 7.50 5.35
N LEU A 60 19.50 7.93 5.55
CA LEU A 60 20.48 7.24 6.37
C LEU A 60 20.03 7.21 7.84
N GLY A 61 19.63 6.03 8.33
CA GLY A 61 19.21 5.84 9.72
C GLY A 61 17.71 6.03 9.98
N ASN A 62 16.91 6.32 8.94
CA ASN A 62 15.46 6.39 9.05
C ASN A 62 14.81 5.04 8.68
N GLU A 63 14.74 4.12 9.64
CA GLU A 63 14.12 2.80 9.46
C GLU A 63 12.63 2.89 9.13
N ASP A 64 11.93 3.98 9.50
CA ASP A 64 10.50 4.12 9.17
C ASP A 64 10.29 4.38 7.66
N MET A 65 11.25 5.00 6.98
CA MET A 65 11.19 5.36 5.56
C MET A 65 11.88 4.34 4.65
N VAL A 66 13.07 3.89 5.01
CA VAL A 66 13.95 3.09 4.15
C VAL A 66 14.25 1.75 4.81
N GLN A 67 14.27 0.67 4.02
CA GLN A 67 14.80 -0.62 4.47
C GLN A 67 16.31 -0.53 4.62
N LEU A 68 16.79 -0.45 5.87
CA LEU A 68 18.22 -0.28 6.19
C LEU A 68 18.97 -1.61 6.42
N LYS A 69 18.33 -2.75 6.15
CA LYS A 69 18.86 -4.09 6.43
C LYS A 69 18.85 -4.96 5.17
N GLY A 70 19.60 -6.05 5.24
CA GLY A 70 19.68 -7.05 4.17
C GLY A 70 20.75 -6.76 3.11
N PRO A 71 21.04 -7.77 2.25
CA PRO A 71 22.14 -7.71 1.29
C PRO A 71 21.97 -6.60 0.26
N TYR A 72 20.74 -6.39 -0.24
CA TYR A 72 20.48 -5.36 -1.25
C TYR A 72 20.82 -3.94 -0.76
N TYR A 73 20.45 -3.59 0.48
CA TYR A 73 20.81 -2.29 1.04
C TYR A 73 22.34 -2.12 1.19
N GLN A 74 23.07 -3.20 1.49
CA GLN A 74 24.53 -3.16 1.53
C GLN A 74 25.14 -2.96 0.15
N ASP A 75 24.59 -3.59 -0.89
CA ASP A 75 25.02 -3.39 -2.27
C ASP A 75 24.73 -1.95 -2.72
N VAL A 76 23.57 -1.39 -2.33
CA VAL A 76 23.23 0.02 -2.56
C VAL A 76 24.24 0.95 -1.88
N LEU A 77 24.55 0.76 -0.60
CA LEU A 77 25.53 1.61 0.09
C LEU A 77 26.93 1.48 -0.55
N LYS A 78 27.35 0.27 -0.89
CA LYS A 78 28.64 0.02 -1.53
C LYS A 78 28.77 0.77 -2.85
N GLN A 79 27.73 0.75 -3.67
CA GLN A 79 27.74 1.42 -4.99
C GLN A 79 27.52 2.94 -4.86
N PHE A 80 26.54 3.37 -4.08
CA PHE A 80 26.00 4.72 -4.17
C PHE A 80 26.45 5.68 -3.06
N ALA A 81 26.93 5.20 -1.91
CA ALA A 81 27.40 6.07 -0.83
C ALA A 81 28.53 7.05 -1.24
N PRO A 82 29.48 6.70 -2.15
CA PRO A 82 30.47 7.66 -2.66
C PRO A 82 29.87 8.91 -3.32
N TYR A 83 28.63 8.82 -3.81
CA TYR A 83 27.90 9.91 -4.46
C TYR A 83 26.95 10.65 -3.51
N GLY A 84 26.98 10.37 -2.21
CA GLY A 84 26.11 11.03 -1.22
C GLY A 84 26.31 12.55 -1.08
N LYS A 85 27.40 13.10 -1.66
CA LYS A 85 27.69 14.54 -1.70
C LYS A 85 27.30 15.22 -3.01
N GLU A 86 26.70 14.50 -3.97
CA GLU A 86 26.23 15.13 -5.21
C GLU A 86 25.12 16.16 -4.90
N PRO A 87 25.07 17.31 -5.62
CA PRO A 87 24.11 18.38 -5.32
C PRO A 87 22.63 17.95 -5.33
N VAL A 88 22.27 16.97 -6.16
CA VAL A 88 20.90 16.44 -6.22
C VAL A 88 20.52 15.67 -4.95
N ILE A 89 21.47 14.98 -4.31
CA ILE A 89 21.24 14.27 -3.05
C ILE A 89 20.99 15.26 -1.92
N ALA A 90 21.79 16.33 -1.85
CA ALA A 90 21.54 17.42 -0.89
C ALA A 90 20.18 18.11 -1.13
N THR A 91 19.78 18.23 -2.39
CA THR A 91 18.46 18.78 -2.75
C THR A 91 17.32 17.88 -2.27
N PHE A 92 17.41 16.57 -2.51
CA PHE A 92 16.41 15.61 -2.04
C PHE A 92 16.35 15.57 -0.50
N ASP A 93 17.50 15.59 0.17
CA ASP A 93 17.57 15.67 1.63
C ASP A 93 16.84 16.90 2.18
N SER A 94 17.07 18.08 1.58
CA SER A 94 16.39 19.32 1.97
C SER A 94 14.87 19.24 1.79
N LEU A 95 14.39 18.58 0.73
CA LEU A 95 12.96 18.36 0.52
C LEU A 95 12.39 17.43 1.60
N LEU A 96 13.07 16.33 1.92
CA LEU A 96 12.61 15.38 2.95
C LEU A 96 12.56 16.04 4.34
N GLN A 97 13.54 16.86 4.69
CA GLN A 97 13.54 17.63 5.95
C GLN A 97 12.42 18.66 6.02
N LYS A 98 12.01 19.22 4.88
CA LYS A 98 10.88 20.15 4.83
C LYS A 98 9.56 19.44 5.11
N SER A 99 9.37 18.25 4.57
CA SER A 99 8.20 17.41 4.84
C SER A 99 8.42 15.97 4.38
N PRO A 100 8.01 14.96 5.18
CA PRO A 100 8.06 13.57 4.75
C PRO A 100 7.18 13.28 3.53
N LEU A 101 6.20 14.14 3.21
CA LEU A 101 5.40 14.03 1.99
C LEU A 101 6.24 14.10 0.71
N HIS A 102 7.42 14.74 0.76
CA HIS A 102 8.33 14.77 -0.39
C HIS A 102 8.85 13.39 -0.77
N TYR A 103 8.87 12.41 0.15
CA TYR A 103 9.12 11.02 -0.20
C TYR A 103 8.11 10.54 -1.25
N ILE A 104 6.81 10.75 -0.99
CA ILE A 104 5.73 10.32 -1.89
C ILE A 104 5.73 11.15 -3.17
N PHE A 105 5.95 12.46 -3.10
CA PHE A 105 6.03 13.29 -4.31
C PHE A 105 7.20 12.88 -5.21
N LEU A 106 8.37 12.56 -4.67
CA LEU A 106 9.52 12.11 -5.45
C LEU A 106 9.27 10.70 -6.03
N THR A 107 8.98 9.74 -5.16
CA THR A 107 8.87 8.33 -5.56
C THR A 107 7.59 8.02 -6.34
N GLY A 108 6.49 8.75 -6.08
CA GLY A 108 5.20 8.61 -6.76
C GLY A 108 5.20 9.18 -8.17
N ASN A 109 5.95 10.26 -8.40
CA ASN A 109 6.06 10.88 -9.73
C ASN A 109 7.18 10.30 -10.61
N ALA A 110 7.99 9.38 -10.09
CA ALA A 110 9.07 8.71 -10.84
C ALA A 110 8.58 8.00 -12.11
N ILE A 111 7.40 7.38 -12.06
CA ILE A 111 6.81 6.65 -13.20
C ILE A 111 6.33 7.55 -14.35
N ALA A 112 6.40 8.88 -14.17
CA ALA A 112 6.15 9.82 -15.25
C ALA A 112 7.31 9.91 -16.25
N TYR A 113 8.36 9.13 -16.05
CA TYR A 113 9.53 9.07 -16.90
C TYR A 113 10.01 7.63 -17.08
N ASP A 114 10.57 7.37 -18.26
CA ASP A 114 11.25 6.13 -18.60
C ASP A 114 12.68 6.43 -19.06
N PHE A 115 13.62 5.50 -18.83
CA PHE A 115 14.95 5.64 -19.41
C PHE A 115 14.96 5.28 -20.89
N GLU A 116 15.44 6.20 -21.72
CA GLU A 116 15.95 5.89 -23.05
C GLU A 116 17.46 6.21 -23.07
N LYS A 117 18.28 5.16 -23.04
CA LYS A 117 19.74 5.26 -22.84
C LYS A 117 20.05 6.01 -21.53
N ASP A 118 20.73 7.15 -21.59
CA ASP A 118 21.12 7.95 -20.43
C ASP A 118 20.13 9.09 -20.14
N GLN A 119 18.99 9.12 -20.83
CA GLN A 119 18.01 10.21 -20.74
C GLN A 119 16.67 9.71 -20.19
N LEU A 120 16.07 10.52 -19.33
CA LEU A 120 14.70 10.38 -18.89
C LEU A 120 13.79 10.99 -19.95
N LEU A 121 12.93 10.17 -20.55
CA LEU A 121 11.89 10.64 -21.45
C LEU A 121 10.54 10.64 -20.75
N PRO A 122 9.70 11.67 -20.95
CA PRO A 122 8.37 11.70 -20.36
C PRO A 122 7.55 10.48 -20.78
N ASN A 123 6.90 9.86 -19.82
CA ASN A 123 5.90 8.84 -20.04
C ASN A 123 4.60 9.50 -20.51
N ASN A 124 4.01 8.99 -21.59
CA ASN A 124 2.80 9.59 -22.18
C ASN A 124 1.50 9.16 -21.48
N VAL A 125 1.58 8.31 -20.46
CA VAL A 125 0.45 7.79 -19.68
C VAL A 125 0.36 8.49 -18.33
N PHE A 126 1.46 8.59 -17.60
CA PHE A 126 1.51 9.22 -16.28
C PHE A 126 2.24 10.56 -16.37
N LEU A 127 1.55 11.67 -16.11
CA LEU A 127 2.10 13.02 -16.26
C LEU A 127 2.51 13.61 -14.91
N LEU A 128 1.58 13.61 -13.96
CA LEU A 128 1.78 14.01 -12.57
C LEU A 128 1.01 13.05 -11.63
N PRO A 129 1.45 11.78 -11.53
CA PRO A 129 0.66 10.74 -10.87
C PRO A 129 0.49 10.90 -9.35
N ALA A 130 1.37 11.64 -8.66
CA ALA A 130 1.20 11.99 -7.25
C ALA A 130 1.18 13.52 -7.09
N ASP A 131 0.06 14.14 -7.45
CA ASP A 131 -0.14 15.59 -7.43
C ASP A 131 -0.73 16.10 -6.11
N GLU A 132 -1.41 15.25 -5.34
CA GLU A 132 -1.96 15.58 -4.01
C GLU A 132 -1.68 14.48 -2.99
N VAL A 133 -1.11 14.83 -1.84
CA VAL A 133 -0.92 13.90 -0.72
C VAL A 133 -1.31 14.59 0.58
N ALA A 134 -2.19 13.97 1.37
CA ALA A 134 -2.66 14.50 2.65
C ALA A 134 -3.15 15.97 2.57
N GLY A 135 -3.87 16.33 1.50
CA GLY A 135 -4.37 17.70 1.27
C GLY A 135 -3.31 18.69 0.77
N THR A 136 -2.05 18.27 0.63
CA THR A 136 -0.97 19.08 0.04
C THR A 136 -0.90 18.81 -1.44
N LYS A 137 -1.08 19.84 -2.27
CA LYS A 137 -0.99 19.73 -3.73
C LYS A 137 0.34 20.27 -4.28
N ILE A 138 0.80 19.69 -5.38
CA ILE A 138 1.88 20.18 -6.23
C ILE A 138 1.35 20.35 -7.66
N THR A 139 1.94 21.27 -8.42
CA THR A 139 1.54 21.53 -9.83
C THR A 139 2.68 21.27 -10.82
N VAL A 140 3.87 20.95 -10.31
CA VAL A 140 5.06 20.67 -11.11
C VAL A 140 5.63 19.35 -10.66
N ASN A 141 5.85 18.44 -11.61
CA ASN A 141 6.43 17.15 -11.32
C ASN A 141 7.89 17.33 -10.85
N PRO A 142 8.26 16.85 -9.64
CA PRO A 142 9.60 17.03 -9.11
C PRO A 142 10.67 16.34 -9.97
N ILE A 143 10.32 15.26 -10.67
CA ILE A 143 11.24 14.58 -11.59
C ILE A 143 11.53 15.46 -12.80
N THR A 144 10.54 16.22 -13.30
CA THR A 144 10.78 17.25 -14.33
C THR A 144 11.74 18.32 -13.83
N THR A 145 11.51 18.82 -12.61
CA THR A 145 12.32 19.90 -12.01
C THR A 145 13.79 19.51 -11.86
N TYR A 146 14.07 18.26 -11.48
CA TYR A 146 15.43 17.78 -11.20
C TYR A 146 15.99 16.85 -12.28
N LYS A 147 15.33 16.77 -13.44
CA LYS A 147 15.61 15.81 -14.51
C LYS A 147 17.09 15.69 -14.86
N THR A 148 17.74 16.79 -15.23
CA THR A 148 19.16 16.79 -15.63
C THR A 148 20.06 16.29 -14.51
N SER A 149 19.80 16.71 -13.27
CA SER A 149 20.60 16.28 -12.13
C SER A 149 20.39 14.80 -11.76
N ILE A 150 19.20 14.26 -12.01
CA ILE A 150 18.90 12.83 -11.86
C ILE A 150 19.62 12.02 -12.94
N GLU A 151 19.57 12.47 -14.20
CA GLU A 151 20.29 11.85 -15.34
C GLU A 151 21.80 11.84 -15.09
N ASP A 152 22.36 12.96 -14.66
CA ASP A 152 23.79 13.09 -14.34
C ASP A 152 24.19 12.16 -13.19
N PHE A 153 23.39 12.08 -12.14
CA PHE A 153 23.62 11.14 -11.03
C PHE A 153 23.57 9.69 -11.52
N ALA A 154 22.55 9.31 -12.29
CA ALA A 154 22.39 7.94 -12.80
C ALA A 154 23.61 7.52 -13.63
N LYS A 155 24.08 8.40 -14.51
CA LYS A 155 25.27 8.17 -15.34
C LYS A 155 26.54 8.07 -14.51
N LYS A 156 26.77 9.04 -13.60
CA LYS A 156 27.98 9.13 -12.78
C LYS A 156 28.11 7.95 -11.80
N SER A 157 26.98 7.46 -11.31
CA SER A 157 26.90 6.36 -10.36
C SER A 157 26.85 4.97 -10.99
N GLY A 158 26.73 4.85 -12.32
CA GLY A 158 26.55 3.56 -12.99
C GLY A 158 25.24 2.87 -12.59
N PHE A 159 24.18 3.65 -12.36
CA PHE A 159 22.91 3.15 -11.84
C PHE A 159 22.29 2.10 -12.76
N ARG A 160 22.33 2.33 -14.09
CA ARG A 160 21.66 1.42 -15.03
C ARG A 160 22.34 0.06 -15.09
N GLU A 161 23.67 0.03 -15.01
CA GLU A 161 24.44 -1.21 -14.88
C GLU A 161 24.13 -1.92 -13.55
N PHE A 162 24.04 -1.17 -12.45
CA PHE A 162 23.63 -1.71 -11.15
C PHE A 162 22.24 -2.33 -11.22
N TYR A 163 21.27 -1.63 -11.79
CA TYR A 163 19.88 -2.10 -11.94
C TYR A 163 19.81 -3.38 -12.79
N ALA A 164 20.49 -3.39 -13.93
CA ALA A 164 20.56 -4.56 -14.81
C ALA A 164 21.21 -5.78 -14.11
N ALA A 165 22.26 -5.55 -13.32
CA ALA A 165 22.93 -6.61 -12.56
C ALA A 165 22.04 -7.24 -11.49
N HIS A 166 21.03 -6.54 -10.99
CA HIS A 166 20.08 -7.03 -9.99
C HIS A 166 18.78 -7.59 -10.57
N ALA A 167 18.66 -7.74 -11.90
CA ALA A 167 17.45 -8.23 -12.56
C ALA A 167 16.94 -9.56 -11.99
N ALA A 168 17.83 -10.51 -11.69
CA ALA A 168 17.45 -11.80 -11.09
C ALA A 168 16.90 -11.64 -9.66
N TYR A 169 17.46 -10.72 -8.88
CA TYR A 169 16.98 -10.41 -7.53
C TYR A 169 15.59 -9.77 -7.57
N TYR A 170 15.37 -8.79 -8.46
CA TYR A 170 14.06 -8.17 -8.66
C TYR A 170 13.02 -9.17 -9.15
N GLN A 171 13.38 -10.06 -10.08
CA GLN A 171 12.49 -11.13 -10.53
C GLN A 171 12.13 -12.09 -9.38
N GLY A 172 13.07 -12.35 -8.46
CA GLY A 172 12.81 -13.11 -7.24
C GLY A 172 11.71 -12.48 -6.38
N ILE A 173 11.74 -11.16 -6.19
CA ILE A 173 10.70 -10.42 -5.44
C ILE A 173 9.35 -10.53 -6.14
N VAL A 174 9.30 -10.38 -7.47
CA VAL A 174 8.06 -10.53 -8.25
C VAL A 174 7.47 -11.93 -8.09
N SER A 175 8.29 -12.97 -8.26
CA SER A 175 7.84 -14.35 -8.12
C SER A 175 7.41 -14.70 -6.70
N ASP A 176 8.02 -14.06 -5.69
CA ASP A 176 7.64 -14.24 -4.30
C ASP A 176 6.26 -13.62 -4.00
N TYR A 177 5.96 -12.45 -4.54
CA TYR A 177 4.62 -11.86 -4.52
C TYR A 177 3.57 -12.77 -5.19
N GLU A 178 3.85 -13.28 -6.38
CA GLU A 178 2.96 -14.17 -7.12
C GLU A 178 2.63 -15.43 -6.33
N LYS A 179 3.61 -15.96 -5.59
CA LYS A 179 3.49 -17.17 -4.80
C LYS A 179 2.78 -16.94 -3.46
N ASN A 180 3.19 -15.93 -2.70
CA ASN A 180 2.87 -15.81 -1.27
C ASN A 180 1.81 -14.73 -0.96
N ALA A 181 1.42 -13.92 -1.94
CA ALA A 181 0.34 -12.94 -1.75
C ALA A 181 -0.74 -13.06 -2.84
N ASN A 182 -0.34 -13.34 -4.09
CA ASN A 182 -1.22 -13.63 -5.23
C ASN A 182 -2.31 -12.55 -5.45
N LEU A 183 -1.86 -11.39 -5.95
CA LEU A 183 -2.69 -10.21 -6.22
C LEU A 183 -3.93 -10.53 -7.06
N ASP A 184 -3.76 -11.32 -8.13
CA ASP A 184 -4.82 -11.67 -9.07
C ASP A 184 -5.95 -12.47 -8.39
N LYS A 185 -5.61 -13.42 -7.52
CA LYS A 185 -6.60 -14.21 -6.75
C LYS A 185 -7.42 -13.32 -5.82
N GLN A 186 -6.78 -12.40 -5.10
CA GLN A 186 -7.46 -11.48 -4.20
C GLN A 186 -8.38 -10.52 -4.95
N TRP A 187 -7.87 -9.92 -6.03
CA TRP A 187 -8.62 -8.99 -6.86
C TRP A 187 -9.86 -9.64 -7.49
N LYS A 188 -9.71 -10.83 -8.09
CA LYS A 188 -10.85 -11.57 -8.67
C LYS A 188 -11.92 -11.88 -7.64
N TRP A 189 -11.51 -12.19 -6.40
CA TRP A 189 -12.46 -12.40 -5.31
C TRP A 189 -13.22 -11.12 -4.97
N LEU A 190 -12.54 -9.98 -4.88
CA LEU A 190 -13.18 -8.68 -4.60
C LEU A 190 -14.17 -8.29 -5.71
N GLU A 191 -13.79 -8.42 -6.99
CA GLU A 191 -14.68 -8.17 -8.14
C GLU A 191 -15.93 -9.06 -8.13
N ALA A 192 -15.81 -10.30 -7.68
CA ALA A 192 -16.94 -11.22 -7.56
C ALA A 192 -17.87 -10.87 -6.39
N ASN A 193 -17.34 -10.26 -5.34
CA ASN A 193 -18.05 -10.04 -4.07
C ASN A 193 -18.52 -8.61 -3.84
N PHE A 194 -18.15 -7.66 -4.70
CA PHE A 194 -18.59 -6.26 -4.63
C PHE A 194 -19.18 -5.75 -5.95
N ASN A 195 -20.00 -4.71 -5.89
CA ASN A 195 -20.50 -3.95 -7.05
C ASN A 195 -19.52 -2.87 -7.53
N THR A 196 -18.42 -2.66 -6.80
CA THR A 196 -17.29 -1.85 -7.27
C THR A 196 -16.51 -2.64 -8.32
N HIS A 197 -16.06 -1.94 -9.36
CA HIS A 197 -15.28 -2.50 -10.45
C HIS A 197 -14.04 -1.65 -10.68
N ILE A 198 -12.88 -2.31 -10.77
CA ILE A 198 -11.58 -1.71 -11.05
C ILE A 198 -10.98 -2.46 -12.23
N ASN A 199 -10.43 -1.73 -13.21
CA ASN A 199 -9.98 -2.34 -14.47
C ASN A 199 -8.58 -2.95 -14.35
N SER A 200 -7.71 -2.36 -13.54
CA SER A 200 -6.33 -2.81 -13.44
C SER A 200 -5.70 -2.51 -12.07
N TYR A 201 -4.77 -3.37 -11.68
CA TYR A 201 -3.94 -3.20 -10.50
C TYR A 201 -2.46 -3.25 -10.87
N GLN A 202 -1.66 -2.45 -10.19
CA GLN A 202 -0.22 -2.53 -10.29
C GLN A 202 0.42 -2.40 -8.91
N ILE A 203 1.40 -3.26 -8.64
CA ILE A 203 2.33 -3.09 -7.53
C ILE A 203 3.64 -2.55 -8.08
N LEU A 204 4.08 -1.43 -7.53
CA LEU A 204 5.40 -0.85 -7.73
C LEU A 204 6.23 -1.12 -6.48
N CYS A 205 7.00 -2.20 -6.52
CA CYS A 205 7.82 -2.64 -5.41
C CYS A 205 9.22 -2.02 -5.47
N SER A 206 9.84 -1.84 -4.31
CA SER A 206 11.27 -1.58 -4.19
C SER A 206 11.80 -2.28 -2.94
N PRO A 207 12.99 -2.90 -2.99
CA PRO A 207 13.59 -3.52 -1.81
C PRO A 207 13.99 -2.50 -0.73
N LEU A 208 13.93 -1.19 -1.05
CA LEU A 208 14.24 -0.10 -0.14
C LEU A 208 13.01 0.50 0.54
N ILE A 209 11.79 0.10 0.17
CA ILE A 209 10.59 0.51 0.89
C ILE A 209 10.55 -0.26 2.21
N ASN A 210 10.29 0.45 3.31
CA ASN A 210 9.93 -0.15 4.60
C ASN A 210 8.53 0.33 5.03
N GLY A 211 8.43 1.21 6.03
CA GLY A 211 7.15 1.61 6.62
C GLY A 211 6.33 2.62 5.81
N LEU A 212 6.91 3.27 4.79
CA LEU A 212 6.21 4.26 3.95
C LEU A 212 5.70 3.63 2.65
N ASN A 213 4.58 2.92 2.76
CA ASN A 213 3.79 2.47 1.62
C ASN A 213 2.63 3.43 1.31
N TYR A 214 2.13 3.42 0.07
CA TYR A 214 1.01 4.28 -0.33
C TYR A 214 0.31 3.77 -1.58
N THR A 215 -0.91 4.25 -1.81
CA THR A 215 -1.76 3.83 -2.93
C THR A 215 -2.20 5.05 -3.75
N LEU A 216 -2.07 4.94 -5.06
CA LEU A 216 -2.54 5.92 -6.04
C LEU A 216 -3.75 5.33 -6.78
N SER A 217 -4.79 6.13 -6.96
CA SER A 217 -5.96 5.77 -7.77
C SER A 217 -6.06 6.70 -8.96
N PHE A 218 -6.25 6.12 -10.14
CA PHE A 218 -6.37 6.85 -11.39
C PHE A 218 -7.65 6.46 -12.09
N LYS A 219 -8.43 7.46 -12.49
CA LYS A 219 -9.67 7.25 -13.23
C LYS A 219 -9.74 8.16 -14.44
N LYS A 220 -9.89 7.57 -15.63
CA LYS A 220 -10.14 8.31 -16.87
C LYS A 220 -11.24 7.64 -17.69
N ASN A 221 -12.39 8.29 -17.74
CA ASN A 221 -13.61 7.78 -18.37
C ASN A 221 -14.06 6.46 -17.71
N ASP A 222 -14.09 5.38 -18.48
CA ASP A 222 -14.51 4.02 -18.12
C ASP A 222 -13.37 3.13 -17.61
N PHE A 223 -12.17 3.68 -17.45
CA PHE A 223 -11.00 2.92 -17.00
C PHE A 223 -10.48 3.45 -15.66
N GLU A 224 -10.36 2.54 -14.70
CA GLU A 224 -9.85 2.80 -13.35
C GLU A 224 -8.67 1.86 -13.05
N MET A 225 -7.56 2.45 -12.62
CA MET A 225 -6.33 1.74 -12.26
C MET A 225 -5.90 2.12 -10.86
N ILE A 226 -5.51 1.12 -10.07
CA ILE A 226 -4.92 1.33 -8.75
C ILE A 226 -3.44 0.93 -8.81
N GLN A 227 -2.57 1.83 -8.35
CA GLN A 227 -1.15 1.54 -8.13
C GLN A 227 -0.86 1.51 -6.63
N MET A 228 -0.26 0.43 -6.15
CA MET A 228 0.18 0.28 -4.77
C MET A 228 1.70 0.28 -4.75
N VAL A 229 2.29 1.10 -3.88
CA VAL A 229 3.74 1.18 -3.67
C VAL A 229 4.04 0.48 -2.36
N LEU A 230 4.58 -0.74 -2.45
CA LEU A 230 4.68 -1.68 -1.33
C LEU A 230 6.12 -2.20 -1.14
N PRO A 231 6.52 -2.58 0.09
CA PRO A 231 7.77 -3.29 0.35
C PRO A 231 7.75 -4.71 -0.23
N PRO A 232 8.87 -5.45 -0.27
CA PRO A 232 8.84 -6.89 -0.52
C PRO A 232 7.99 -7.66 0.49
N ILE A 233 7.59 -8.88 0.13
CA ILE A 233 6.89 -9.81 1.02
C ILE A 233 7.76 -10.16 2.24
N ASP A 234 7.12 -10.24 3.40
CA ASP A 234 7.77 -10.58 4.66
C ASP A 234 8.02 -12.09 4.79
N HIS A 235 9.18 -12.43 5.32
CA HIS A 235 9.57 -13.81 5.66
C HIS A 235 9.99 -13.90 7.11
N ASN A 236 9.61 -15.00 7.76
CA ASN A 236 10.06 -15.36 9.09
C ASN A 236 10.21 -16.88 9.15
N ASP A 237 11.38 -17.36 9.56
CA ASP A 237 11.70 -18.79 9.63
C ASP A 237 10.79 -19.56 10.61
N ALA A 238 10.14 -18.86 11.54
CA ALA A 238 9.18 -19.45 12.47
C ALA A 238 7.78 -19.64 11.86
N TRP A 239 7.47 -19.03 10.71
CA TRP A 239 6.17 -19.13 10.07
C TRP A 239 6.05 -20.39 9.23
N SER A 240 4.88 -21.05 9.30
CA SER A 240 4.53 -22.08 8.32
C SER A 240 4.30 -21.45 6.95
N ALA A 241 4.52 -22.18 5.86
CA ALA A 241 4.29 -21.66 4.51
C ALA A 241 2.85 -21.10 4.31
N LYS A 242 1.85 -21.73 4.92
CA LYS A 242 0.46 -21.26 4.88
C LYS A 242 0.24 -19.99 5.70
N TYR A 243 0.89 -19.88 6.85
CA TYR A 243 0.81 -18.66 7.64
C TYR A 243 1.55 -17.51 6.94
N THR A 244 2.70 -17.77 6.32
CA THR A 244 3.40 -16.79 5.45
C THR A 244 2.48 -16.30 4.33
N GLU A 245 1.78 -17.22 3.64
CA GLU A 245 0.79 -16.83 2.61
C GLU A 245 -0.32 -15.96 3.22
N ALA A 246 -0.94 -16.40 4.32
CA ALA A 246 -2.06 -15.69 4.93
C ALA A 246 -1.67 -14.31 5.48
N PHE A 247 -0.51 -14.20 6.13
CA PHE A 247 -0.01 -12.96 6.71
C PHE A 247 0.27 -11.92 5.63
N ASN A 248 0.99 -12.31 4.57
CA ASN A 248 1.31 -11.43 3.46
C ASN A 248 0.08 -11.10 2.61
N THR A 249 -0.82 -12.08 2.44
CA THR A 249 -2.13 -11.85 1.85
C THR A 249 -2.87 -10.76 2.62
N ARG A 250 -2.91 -10.79 3.96
CA ARG A 250 -3.59 -9.76 4.77
C ARG A 250 -3.10 -8.36 4.42
N GLY A 251 -1.78 -8.14 4.48
CA GLY A 251 -1.19 -6.82 4.25
C GLY A 251 -1.59 -6.24 2.89
N MET A 252 -1.46 -7.05 1.84
CA MET A 252 -1.85 -6.63 0.49
C MET A 252 -3.38 -6.51 0.32
N PHE A 253 -4.16 -7.42 0.91
CA PHE A 253 -5.61 -7.46 0.77
C PHE A 253 -6.25 -6.21 1.35
N THR A 254 -5.79 -5.77 2.52
CA THR A 254 -6.33 -4.58 3.17
C THR A 254 -6.02 -3.29 2.41
N GLU A 255 -4.94 -3.26 1.62
CA GLU A 255 -4.66 -2.13 0.71
C GLU A 255 -5.60 -2.11 -0.50
N ILE A 256 -5.86 -3.29 -1.07
CA ILE A 256 -6.72 -3.43 -2.26
C ILE A 256 -8.19 -3.17 -1.88
N ASP A 257 -8.66 -3.80 -0.80
CA ASP A 257 -10.06 -3.81 -0.43
C ASP A 257 -10.59 -2.44 0.00
N HIS A 258 -9.71 -1.52 0.43
CA HIS A 258 -10.04 -0.12 0.69
C HIS A 258 -10.76 0.51 -0.51
N ASN A 259 -10.40 0.14 -1.74
CA ASN A 259 -11.05 0.63 -2.96
C ASN A 259 -12.47 0.06 -3.14
N TYR A 260 -12.75 -1.12 -2.58
CA TYR A 260 -14.04 -1.80 -2.64
C TYR A 260 -14.97 -1.39 -1.50
N VAL A 261 -14.44 -1.20 -0.28
CA VAL A 261 -15.24 -0.84 0.90
C VAL A 261 -15.60 0.65 0.95
N ARG A 262 -14.77 1.52 0.37
CA ARG A 262 -14.98 2.98 0.40
C ARG A 262 -16.27 3.38 -0.29
N LYS A 263 -16.51 2.94 -1.52
CA LYS A 263 -17.71 3.30 -2.30
C LYS A 263 -19.03 3.01 -1.58
N PRO A 264 -19.31 1.77 -1.09
CA PRO A 264 -20.53 1.52 -0.30
C PRO A 264 -20.51 2.22 1.07
N GLY A 265 -19.33 2.49 1.64
CA GLY A 265 -19.15 3.32 2.82
C GLY A 265 -19.66 4.74 2.60
N ASP A 266 -19.19 5.41 1.55
CA ASP A 266 -19.59 6.77 1.18
C ASP A 266 -21.09 6.84 0.86
N GLN A 267 -21.62 5.85 0.13
CA GLN A 267 -23.06 5.74 -0.13
C GLN A 267 -23.89 5.56 1.14
N SER A 268 -23.29 5.04 2.20
CA SER A 268 -23.93 4.79 3.51
C SER A 268 -23.54 5.81 4.58
N GLU A 269 -22.82 6.89 4.22
CA GLU A 269 -22.19 7.82 5.17
C GLU A 269 -23.16 8.27 6.28
N LYS A 270 -24.36 8.74 5.92
CA LYS A 270 -25.34 9.22 6.90
C LYS A 270 -25.71 8.15 7.93
N LYS A 271 -25.91 6.91 7.50
CA LYS A 271 -26.26 5.79 8.39
C LYS A 271 -25.06 5.36 9.23
N ILE A 272 -23.85 5.38 8.67
CA ILE A 272 -22.62 5.08 9.41
C ILE A 272 -22.40 6.12 10.51
N ASN A 273 -22.54 7.41 10.18
CA ASN A 273 -22.39 8.50 11.13
C ASN A 273 -23.36 8.37 12.30
N GLU A 274 -24.62 7.96 12.05
CA GLU A 274 -25.57 7.69 13.13
C GLU A 274 -25.20 6.43 13.93
N ALA A 275 -24.87 5.32 13.26
CA ALA A 275 -24.58 4.04 13.90
C ALA A 275 -23.31 4.07 14.77
N LEU A 276 -22.30 4.83 14.36
CA LEU A 276 -21.00 4.94 15.02
C LEU A 276 -20.80 6.32 15.68
N LYS A 277 -21.87 7.08 15.92
CA LYS A 277 -21.80 8.45 16.48
C LYS A 277 -21.01 8.54 17.78
N ASN A 278 -21.12 7.52 18.64
CA ASN A 278 -20.32 7.42 19.85
C ASN A 278 -19.02 6.66 19.55
N ARG A 279 -18.06 7.36 18.96
CA ARG A 279 -16.80 6.79 18.47
C ARG A 279 -16.01 6.02 19.54
N SER A 280 -16.03 6.45 20.81
CA SER A 280 -15.31 5.76 21.89
C SER A 280 -15.87 4.37 22.25
N LYS A 281 -17.07 4.01 21.78
CA LYS A 281 -17.56 2.62 21.85
C LYS A 281 -16.87 1.69 20.85
N TRP A 282 -16.34 2.25 19.78
CA TRP A 282 -15.80 1.51 18.63
C TRP A 282 -14.28 1.54 18.60
N VAL A 283 -13.66 2.59 19.14
CA VAL A 283 -12.21 2.70 19.19
C VAL A 283 -11.72 3.23 20.53
N ASP A 284 -10.54 2.79 20.95
CA ASP A 284 -9.80 3.35 22.07
C ASP A 284 -9.16 4.66 21.64
N THR A 285 -9.77 5.77 22.03
CA THR A 285 -9.32 7.11 21.66
C THR A 285 -7.99 7.51 22.29
N THR A 286 -7.44 6.70 23.19
CA THR A 286 -6.11 6.93 23.79
C THR A 286 -4.98 6.30 22.97
N MET A 287 -5.30 5.35 22.07
CA MET A 287 -4.30 4.77 21.17
C MET A 287 -4.05 5.71 19.98
N GLU A 288 -2.79 6.08 19.78
CA GLU A 288 -2.33 6.99 18.73
C GLU A 288 -2.78 6.54 17.33
N GLY A 289 -2.72 5.23 17.04
CA GLY A 289 -3.15 4.67 15.76
C GLY A 289 -4.62 4.96 15.41
N THR A 290 -5.48 5.23 16.40
CA THR A 290 -6.87 5.58 16.12
C THR A 290 -7.04 7.02 15.65
N ALA A 291 -6.08 7.92 15.91
CA ALA A 291 -6.15 9.32 15.49
C ALA A 291 -6.25 9.50 13.97
N TYR A 292 -5.72 8.53 13.19
CA TYR A 292 -5.83 8.49 11.73
C TYR A 292 -7.26 8.21 11.21
N TYR A 293 -8.17 7.78 12.10
CA TYR A 293 -9.58 7.48 11.80
C TYR A 293 -10.53 8.45 12.54
N PRO A 294 -10.49 9.77 12.25
CA PRO A 294 -11.21 10.77 13.04
C PRO A 294 -12.73 10.74 12.87
N THR A 295 -13.26 10.08 11.83
CA THR A 295 -14.71 10.07 11.52
C THR A 295 -15.32 8.68 11.69
N PRO A 296 -16.63 8.58 11.97
CA PRO A 296 -17.34 7.30 12.01
C PRO A 296 -17.19 6.50 10.71
N VAL A 297 -17.22 7.16 9.54
CA VAL A 297 -16.98 6.52 8.24
C VAL A 297 -15.60 5.88 8.15
N LYS A 298 -14.55 6.60 8.54
CA LYS A 298 -13.18 6.04 8.53
C LYS A 298 -13.05 4.85 9.47
N VAL A 299 -13.64 4.93 10.66
CA VAL A 299 -13.67 3.79 11.60
C VAL A 299 -14.41 2.60 10.98
N PHE A 300 -15.63 2.80 10.47
CA PHE A 300 -16.41 1.73 9.87
C PHE A 300 -15.71 1.07 8.67
N ASN A 301 -15.10 1.88 7.80
CA ASN A 301 -14.37 1.36 6.64
C ASN A 301 -13.17 0.50 7.07
N GLU A 302 -12.46 0.87 8.14
CA GLU A 302 -11.38 0.05 8.68
C GLU A 302 -11.88 -1.28 9.27
N TYR A 303 -12.99 -1.25 10.01
CA TYR A 303 -13.68 -2.47 10.46
C TYR A 303 -14.07 -3.37 9.28
N MET A 304 -14.60 -2.79 8.20
CA MET A 304 -14.96 -3.51 6.99
C MET A 304 -13.73 -4.10 6.31
N THR A 305 -12.63 -3.37 6.17
CA THR A 305 -11.40 -3.88 5.55
C THR A 305 -10.91 -5.17 6.22
N PHE A 306 -10.78 -5.18 7.55
CA PHE A 306 -10.35 -6.40 8.25
C PHE A 306 -11.44 -7.48 8.29
N GLY A 307 -12.71 -7.10 8.35
CA GLY A 307 -13.82 -8.04 8.30
C GLY A 307 -13.95 -8.75 6.95
N VAL A 308 -13.73 -8.04 5.84
CA VAL A 308 -13.78 -8.56 4.47
C VAL A 308 -12.59 -9.47 4.20
N PHE A 309 -11.40 -9.13 4.70
CA PHE A 309 -10.26 -10.05 4.70
C PHE A 309 -10.61 -11.38 5.38
N ILE A 310 -11.27 -11.35 6.54
CA ILE A 310 -11.72 -12.59 7.21
C ILE A 310 -12.74 -13.36 6.36
N LEU A 311 -13.66 -12.68 5.67
CA LEU A 311 -14.58 -13.35 4.73
C LEU A 311 -13.85 -14.02 3.56
N TYR A 312 -12.82 -13.37 3.01
CA TYR A 312 -11.96 -13.98 2.00
C TYR A 312 -11.27 -15.24 2.53
N CYS A 313 -10.73 -15.18 3.74
CA CYS A 313 -10.11 -16.33 4.40
C CYS A 313 -11.08 -17.49 4.66
N GLU A 314 -12.33 -17.21 5.05
CA GLU A 314 -13.37 -18.24 5.23
C GLU A 314 -13.59 -19.04 3.94
N GLU A 315 -13.47 -18.42 2.77
CA GLU A 315 -13.64 -19.10 1.47
C GLU A 315 -12.36 -19.82 1.02
N VAL A 316 -11.20 -19.18 1.16
CA VAL A 316 -9.90 -19.73 0.71
C VAL A 316 -9.42 -20.88 1.60
N TYR A 317 -9.56 -20.74 2.92
CA TYR A 317 -9.09 -21.70 3.91
C TYR A 317 -10.23 -22.57 4.46
N LYS A 318 -11.37 -22.69 3.75
CA LYS A 318 -12.53 -23.49 4.19
C LYS A 318 -12.21 -24.94 4.55
N ASN A 319 -11.18 -25.52 3.94
CA ASN A 319 -10.73 -26.89 4.16
C ASN A 319 -9.54 -26.96 5.14
N ASP A 320 -9.18 -25.84 5.77
CA ASP A 320 -8.09 -25.73 6.75
C ASP A 320 -8.55 -24.92 7.98
N PRO A 321 -9.37 -25.53 8.85
CA PRO A 321 -9.95 -24.85 10.01
C PRO A 321 -8.90 -24.41 11.03
N ALA A 322 -7.71 -25.02 11.04
CA ALA A 322 -6.64 -24.65 11.96
C ALA A 322 -6.04 -23.29 11.55
N THR A 323 -5.63 -23.15 10.29
CA THR A 323 -5.13 -21.86 9.75
C THR A 323 -6.20 -20.77 9.80
N LEU A 324 -7.45 -21.10 9.47
CA LEU A 324 -8.55 -20.12 9.55
C LEU A 324 -8.77 -19.60 10.97
N LYS A 325 -8.71 -20.48 11.99
CA LYS A 325 -8.80 -20.08 13.39
C LYS A 325 -7.63 -19.20 13.80
N GLU A 326 -6.41 -19.54 13.38
CA GLU A 326 -5.21 -18.76 13.66
C GLU A 326 -5.31 -17.35 13.08
N ILE A 327 -5.69 -17.21 11.80
CA ILE A 327 -5.91 -15.91 11.13
C ILE A 327 -6.98 -15.10 11.86
N TYR A 328 -8.12 -15.72 12.16
CA TYR A 328 -9.22 -15.04 12.84
C TYR A 328 -8.79 -14.53 14.22
N THR A 329 -8.06 -15.33 14.99
CA THR A 329 -7.53 -14.90 16.30
C THR A 329 -6.53 -13.76 16.13
N ASP A 330 -5.53 -13.91 15.26
CA ASP A 330 -4.49 -12.91 15.03
C ASP A 330 -5.07 -11.56 14.61
N VAL A 331 -5.95 -11.53 13.59
CA VAL A 331 -6.58 -10.29 13.11
C VAL A 331 -7.35 -9.59 14.23
N ASN A 332 -8.19 -10.32 14.96
CA ASN A 332 -8.99 -9.71 16.02
C ASN A 332 -8.13 -9.22 17.18
N GLU A 333 -7.06 -9.93 17.54
CA GLU A 333 -6.14 -9.49 18.58
C GLU A 333 -5.34 -8.25 18.16
N VAL A 334 -4.79 -8.23 16.94
CA VAL A 334 -4.09 -7.06 16.40
C VAL A 334 -5.03 -5.85 16.38
N MET A 335 -6.23 -5.99 15.81
CA MET A 335 -7.16 -4.88 15.69
C MET A 335 -7.62 -4.35 17.04
N SER A 336 -7.99 -5.24 17.97
CA SER A 336 -8.54 -4.83 19.28
C SER A 336 -7.47 -4.36 20.26
N LYS A 337 -6.34 -5.07 20.39
CA LYS A 337 -5.33 -4.84 21.42
C LYS A 337 -4.20 -3.92 20.98
N GLN A 338 -3.84 -3.93 19.69
CA GLN A 338 -2.70 -3.16 19.19
C GLN A 338 -3.13 -1.90 18.43
N ARG A 339 -4.25 -1.98 17.70
CA ARG A 339 -4.75 -0.87 16.87
C ARG A 339 -5.93 -0.10 17.48
N GLY A 340 -6.51 -0.61 18.56
CA GLY A 340 -7.54 0.07 19.35
C GLY A 340 -8.97 -0.08 18.82
N PHE A 341 -9.27 -1.02 17.95
CA PHE A 341 -10.62 -1.30 17.43
C PHE A 341 -11.37 -2.27 18.34
N ILE A 342 -11.94 -1.73 19.42
CA ILE A 342 -12.43 -2.46 20.61
C ILE A 342 -13.41 -3.58 20.26
N LYS A 343 -14.28 -3.39 19.26
CA LYS A 343 -15.37 -4.31 18.89
C LYS A 343 -15.06 -5.19 17.68
N MET A 344 -13.79 -5.32 17.27
CA MET A 344 -13.43 -5.99 16.01
C MET A 344 -14.00 -7.41 15.94
N LYS A 345 -13.93 -8.14 17.05
CA LYS A 345 -14.41 -9.52 17.13
C LYS A 345 -15.92 -9.59 16.91
N GLU A 346 -16.70 -8.79 17.65
CA GLU A 346 -18.16 -8.79 17.54
C GLU A 346 -18.64 -8.32 16.17
N PHE A 347 -17.96 -7.33 15.60
CA PHE A 347 -18.24 -6.84 14.25
C PHE A 347 -18.02 -7.95 13.22
N THR A 348 -16.87 -8.63 13.29
CA THR A 348 -16.52 -9.74 12.39
C THR A 348 -17.51 -10.89 12.53
N ASP A 349 -17.86 -11.29 13.75
CA ASP A 349 -18.83 -12.34 14.01
C ASP A 349 -20.20 -12.02 13.40
N CYS A 350 -20.64 -10.77 13.51
CA CYS A 350 -21.86 -10.30 12.87
C CYS A 350 -21.77 -10.40 11.34
N LEU A 351 -20.69 -9.90 10.75
CA LEU A 351 -20.48 -9.91 9.30
C LEU A 351 -20.44 -11.35 8.74
N ILE A 352 -19.69 -12.26 9.38
CA ILE A 352 -19.65 -13.68 9.01
C ILE A 352 -21.06 -14.29 9.06
N LYS A 353 -21.82 -14.02 10.13
CA LYS A 353 -23.19 -14.52 10.27
C LYS A 353 -24.10 -13.99 9.16
N LEU A 354 -24.00 -12.70 8.83
CA LEU A 354 -24.78 -12.09 7.74
C LEU A 354 -24.43 -12.71 6.38
N ARG A 355 -23.14 -12.90 6.10
CA ARG A 355 -22.67 -13.53 4.86
C ARG A 355 -23.15 -14.98 4.74
N LYS A 356 -23.05 -15.77 5.81
CA LYS A 356 -23.55 -17.17 5.84
C LYS A 356 -25.06 -17.26 5.62
N ALA A 357 -25.83 -16.31 6.15
CA ALA A 357 -27.28 -16.25 5.94
C ALA A 357 -27.67 -15.77 4.53
N GLN A 358 -26.78 -15.05 3.83
CA GLN A 358 -27.06 -14.43 2.53
C GLN A 358 -25.90 -14.68 1.54
N PRO A 359 -25.54 -15.93 1.22
CA PRO A 359 -24.31 -16.26 0.50
C PRO A 359 -24.28 -15.78 -0.96
N ARG A 360 -25.44 -15.43 -1.54
CA ARG A 360 -25.56 -14.94 -2.92
C ARG A 360 -25.50 -13.43 -3.05
N LYS A 361 -25.59 -12.69 -1.94
CA LYS A 361 -25.51 -11.23 -1.96
C LYS A 361 -24.08 -10.77 -2.00
N LYS A 362 -23.82 -9.70 -2.75
CA LYS A 362 -22.55 -8.98 -2.66
C LYS A 362 -22.41 -8.33 -1.30
N ILE A 363 -21.17 -8.06 -0.90
CA ILE A 363 -20.85 -7.57 0.44
C ILE A 363 -21.45 -6.18 0.67
N ASP A 364 -21.46 -5.32 -0.35
CA ASP A 364 -22.12 -4.00 -0.28
C ASP A 364 -23.62 -4.11 0.06
N GLU A 365 -24.31 -5.17 -0.38
CA GLU A 365 -25.72 -5.40 -0.06
C GLU A 365 -25.95 -5.86 1.39
N LEU A 366 -24.89 -6.21 2.14
CA LEU A 366 -24.96 -6.58 3.55
C LEU A 366 -24.91 -5.35 4.48
N TYR A 367 -24.46 -4.19 3.97
CA TYR A 367 -24.26 -2.97 4.76
C TYR A 367 -25.51 -2.55 5.54
N PRO A 368 -26.74 -2.56 4.96
CA PRO A 368 -27.94 -2.15 5.71
C PRO A 368 -28.18 -3.01 6.96
N ALA A 369 -28.00 -4.33 6.87
CA ALA A 369 -28.21 -5.23 8.00
C ALA A 369 -27.10 -5.09 9.06
N LEU A 370 -25.86 -4.90 8.61
CA LEU A 370 -24.72 -4.68 9.49
C LEU A 370 -24.83 -3.35 10.24
N LEU A 371 -25.20 -2.27 9.57
CA LEU A 371 -25.42 -0.96 10.19
C LEU A 371 -26.58 -0.97 11.19
N ASN A 372 -27.64 -1.74 10.92
CA ASN A 372 -28.71 -1.97 11.88
C ASN A 372 -28.24 -2.69 13.15
N TRP A 373 -27.24 -3.58 13.03
CA TRP A 373 -26.60 -4.19 14.19
C TRP A 373 -25.69 -3.20 14.92
N CYS A 374 -24.92 -2.38 14.19
CA CYS A 374 -24.07 -1.34 14.78
C CYS A 374 -24.88 -0.33 15.61
N MET A 375 -26.04 0.11 15.12
CA MET A 375 -26.94 1.02 15.85
C MET A 375 -27.45 0.45 17.19
N LYS A 376 -27.38 -0.87 17.38
CA LYS A 376 -27.81 -1.56 18.62
C LYS A 376 -26.68 -1.77 19.63
N GLN A 377 -25.44 -1.43 19.28
CA GLN A 377 -24.27 -1.51 20.17
C GLN A 377 -24.16 -0.25 21.05
#